data_AF-A0A1F5QTL1-F1
#
_entry.id   AF-A0A1F5QTL1-F1
#
_cell.length_a   1.000
_cell.length_b   1.000
_cell.length_c   1.000
_cell.angle_alpha   90.00
_cell.angle_beta   90.00
_cell.angle_gamma   90.00
#
_symmetry.space_group_name_H-M   'P 1'
#
loop_
_entity.id
_entity.type
_entity.pdbx_description
1 polymer ?
#
loop_
_entity_poly.entity_id
_entity_poly.type
_entity_poly.pdbx_seq_one_letter_code
_entity_poly.pdbx_strand_id
1 'polypeptide(L)'
;MLLLLAAAYPAEARTDRPPTGRAARAQRLYDEALGYIARSTIEARRLAIADLEQATLIDPGNPEIELTLARVYYQAGFLKNARLRFERVARLAPTDADARFGLGQVWRRDWLKYLEPAALDRAVENFSTAARLRSDQCDPWLMLVPLLLEQHNLGAASAAAEHAADAAPERPEAELALAMTSYRSGQAGRAADLFRRAIPRLPKLARERFEDISPVASEQDTVALHRLDAAGQREFVRRFWREHDPDLTTPESEAQLEYWARVTQAYFLFFDAHRREWDERGEVYVRYGPPEGAEYNPLGERLSVRFGTVGEFPANVLRWDYPSLGMTVTMQDRLLSEYYLLPITRDYDPDPRPDPDSLAARSGSLATRGGRGVFPRLPPGVRPLPVEGAITRFEAAGAPRLLAQIETPGGPGGDLKAEWVVVDSAQHEVARAGRELSPSPCDATELRVADFATELPAGRYTVGIAVNDEAGRRGVYRENVTLGSPAEGLALSDVAVSCGSPPVGERTVRLAPNPAARVEGSEPLVAYFEVYRLRPGSNGQSRFQYVYTVRSAEKDPRIWIQRLLAPRAQPPEISASREEENAGPLRRQFVSVPVQSLPPGRYWLEITVRDLIAGTEAGGRASFVRPGPEPLRN
;
A
#
# COMPACT_ATOMS: atom_id res chain seq x y z
N MET A 1 10.61 -23.95 3.54
CA MET A 1 11.02 -25.31 3.92
C MET A 1 11.52 -25.99 2.65
N LEU A 2 12.78 -25.77 2.27
CA LEU A 2 13.39 -26.44 1.13
C LEU A 2 13.71 -27.86 1.54
N LEU A 3 12.68 -28.72 1.50
CA LEU A 3 12.86 -30.16 1.57
C LEU A 3 13.68 -30.56 0.34
N LEU A 4 14.90 -31.01 0.60
CA LEU A 4 15.63 -31.91 -0.28
C LEU A 4 14.74 -33.13 -0.55
N LEU A 5 13.93 -33.05 -1.60
CA LEU A 5 13.32 -34.23 -2.20
C LEU A 5 14.44 -35.00 -2.90
N ALA A 6 14.97 -35.98 -2.19
CA ALA A 6 15.64 -37.11 -2.82
C ALA A 6 14.58 -37.83 -3.67
N ALA A 7 14.46 -37.44 -4.94
CA ALA A 7 13.72 -38.20 -5.92
C ALA A 7 14.49 -39.51 -6.15
N ALA A 8 14.03 -40.59 -5.52
CA ALA A 8 14.44 -41.93 -5.87
C ALA A 8 13.88 -42.24 -7.27
N TYR A 9 14.73 -42.16 -8.30
CA TYR A 9 14.37 -42.63 -9.63
C TYR A 9 14.47 -44.17 -9.70
N PRO A 10 13.56 -44.85 -10.41
CA PRO A 10 13.72 -46.25 -10.73
C PRO A 10 14.89 -46.41 -11.70
N ALA A 11 15.88 -47.22 -11.32
CA ALA A 11 17.01 -47.57 -12.17
C ALA A 11 16.51 -48.30 -13.43
N GLU A 12 16.46 -47.62 -14.56
CA GLU A 12 16.43 -48.31 -15.85
C GLU A 12 17.72 -49.11 -15.97
N ALA A 13 17.56 -50.41 -16.17
CA ALA A 13 18.64 -51.38 -16.24
C ALA A 13 19.55 -51.08 -17.43
N ARG A 14 20.58 -50.25 -17.21
CA ARG A 14 21.76 -50.20 -18.08
C ARG A 14 22.48 -51.54 -17.97
N THR A 15 22.36 -52.34 -19.02
CA THR A 15 23.24 -53.47 -19.27
C THR A 15 24.65 -52.91 -19.52
N ASP A 16 25.51 -52.89 -18.50
CA ASP A 16 26.90 -52.49 -18.70
C ASP A 16 27.89 -53.35 -17.90
N ARG A 17 29.00 -53.65 -18.57
CA ARG A 17 30.14 -54.40 -18.04
C ARG A 17 30.62 -53.81 -16.70
N PRO A 18 31.18 -54.63 -15.79
CA PRO A 18 31.73 -54.14 -14.54
C PRO A 18 32.77 -53.04 -14.82
N PRO A 19 32.67 -51.88 -14.16
CA PRO A 19 33.53 -50.74 -14.44
C PRO A 19 35.00 -51.13 -14.23
N THR A 20 35.83 -50.87 -15.23
CA THR A 20 37.30 -50.98 -15.10
C THR A 20 37.78 -50.06 -13.98
N GLY A 21 38.93 -50.35 -13.38
CA GLY A 21 39.35 -49.79 -12.08
C GLY A 21 39.32 -48.25 -11.93
N ARG A 22 39.31 -47.48 -13.02
CA ARG A 22 39.12 -46.01 -12.98
C ARG A 22 37.65 -45.61 -12.76
N ALA A 23 36.72 -46.15 -13.54
CA ALA A 23 35.29 -45.84 -13.38
C ALA A 23 34.76 -46.32 -12.01
N ALA A 24 35.20 -47.50 -11.54
CA ALA A 24 34.85 -48.00 -10.21
C ALA A 24 35.43 -47.11 -9.09
N ARG A 25 36.58 -46.47 -9.32
CA ARG A 25 37.17 -45.51 -8.38
C ARG A 25 36.41 -44.19 -8.36
N ALA A 26 36.01 -43.66 -9.52
CA ALA A 26 35.18 -42.46 -9.59
C ALA A 26 33.83 -42.66 -8.88
N GLN A 27 33.18 -43.80 -9.09
CA GLN A 27 31.91 -44.14 -8.43
C GLN A 27 32.05 -44.21 -6.90
N ARG A 28 33.11 -44.87 -6.38
CA ARG A 28 33.33 -44.91 -4.92
C ARG A 28 33.48 -43.53 -4.29
N LEU A 29 34.24 -42.64 -4.93
CA LEU A 29 34.40 -41.26 -4.46
C LEU A 29 33.06 -40.49 -4.51
N TYR A 30 32.27 -40.74 -5.55
CA TYR A 30 30.93 -40.18 -5.65
C TYR A 30 30.01 -40.64 -4.50
N ASP A 31 30.00 -41.94 -4.21
CA ASP A 31 29.19 -42.52 -3.12
C ASP A 31 29.64 -42.00 -1.74
N GLU A 32 30.96 -41.88 -1.52
CA GLU A 32 31.53 -41.26 -0.31
C GLU A 32 31.09 -39.80 -0.16
N ALA A 33 31.13 -39.03 -1.25
CA ALA A 33 30.66 -37.65 -1.27
C ALA A 33 29.17 -37.52 -0.93
N LEU A 34 28.32 -38.40 -1.47
CA LEU A 34 26.89 -38.44 -1.10
C LEU A 34 26.70 -38.72 0.40
N GLY A 35 27.51 -39.63 0.95
CA GLY A 35 27.55 -39.91 2.39
C GLY A 35 27.96 -38.70 3.23
N TYR A 36 28.87 -37.86 2.74
CA TYR A 36 29.23 -36.60 3.38
C TYR A 36 28.13 -35.53 3.26
N ILE A 37 27.51 -35.38 2.08
CA ILE A 37 26.42 -34.43 1.85
C ILE A 37 25.26 -34.68 2.82
N ALA A 38 24.91 -35.95 3.06
CA ALA A 38 23.84 -36.34 3.99
C ALA A 38 24.07 -35.82 5.43
N ARG A 39 25.33 -35.61 5.85
CA ARG A 39 25.66 -35.14 7.21
C ARG A 39 25.39 -33.64 7.42
N SER A 40 25.28 -32.86 6.34
CA SER A 40 24.92 -31.43 6.37
C SER A 40 25.81 -30.54 7.25
N THR A 41 27.10 -30.87 7.44
CA THR A 41 28.08 -30.01 8.15
C THR A 41 29.02 -29.30 7.18
N ILE A 42 29.70 -28.23 7.64
CA ILE A 42 30.67 -27.48 6.84
C ILE A 42 31.84 -28.39 6.43
N GLU A 43 32.36 -29.17 7.37
CA GLU A 43 33.47 -30.11 7.18
C GLU A 43 33.08 -31.22 6.22
N ALA A 44 31.89 -31.79 6.36
CA ALA A 44 31.41 -32.82 5.45
C ALA A 44 31.20 -32.25 4.04
N ARG A 45 30.70 -31.02 3.91
CA ARG A 45 30.61 -30.34 2.61
C ARG A 45 31.98 -30.15 1.96
N ARG A 46 33.01 -29.80 2.74
CA ARG A 46 34.39 -29.69 2.24
C ARG A 46 34.93 -31.02 1.73
N LEU A 47 34.70 -32.10 2.48
CA LEU A 47 35.11 -33.46 2.08
C LEU A 47 34.37 -33.91 0.81
N ALA A 48 33.06 -33.70 0.75
CA ALA A 48 32.27 -33.98 -0.44
C ALA A 48 32.79 -33.25 -1.68
N ILE A 49 33.15 -31.97 -1.57
CA ILE A 49 33.75 -31.21 -2.68
C ILE A 49 35.05 -31.86 -3.14
N ALA A 50 35.94 -32.23 -2.22
CA ALA A 50 37.22 -32.84 -2.56
C ALA A 50 37.07 -34.17 -3.30
N ASP A 51 36.18 -35.04 -2.82
CA ASP A 51 35.93 -36.35 -3.45
C ASP A 51 35.26 -36.20 -4.81
N LEU A 52 34.31 -35.27 -4.94
CA LEU A 52 33.66 -34.96 -6.22
C LEU A 52 34.63 -34.34 -7.22
N GLU A 53 35.49 -33.42 -6.81
CA GLU A 53 36.54 -32.86 -7.67
C GLU A 53 37.44 -33.98 -8.21
N GLN A 54 37.91 -34.88 -7.34
CA GLN A 54 38.71 -36.03 -7.76
C GLN A 54 37.93 -36.98 -8.70
N ALA A 55 36.65 -37.22 -8.41
CA ALA A 55 35.79 -38.03 -9.26
C ALA A 55 35.64 -37.43 -10.67
N THR A 56 35.45 -36.10 -10.80
CA THR A 56 35.38 -35.43 -12.11
C THR A 56 36.70 -35.43 -12.88
N LEU A 57 37.85 -35.57 -12.21
CA LEU A 57 39.14 -35.74 -12.88
C LEU A 57 39.31 -37.17 -13.44
N ILE A 58 38.75 -38.17 -12.76
CA ILE A 58 38.83 -39.57 -13.16
C ILE A 58 37.79 -39.90 -14.25
N ASP A 59 36.59 -39.33 -14.14
CA ASP A 59 35.48 -39.50 -15.08
C ASP A 59 34.89 -38.15 -15.52
N PRO A 60 35.58 -37.41 -16.41
CA PRO A 60 35.20 -36.06 -16.82
C PRO A 60 33.95 -35.97 -17.71
N GLY A 61 33.42 -37.11 -18.16
CA GLY A 61 32.25 -37.19 -19.04
C GLY A 61 30.94 -37.46 -18.30
N ASN A 62 30.99 -37.66 -16.98
CA ASN A 62 29.82 -38.04 -16.19
C ASN A 62 29.02 -36.80 -15.73
N PRO A 63 27.82 -36.54 -16.30
CA PRO A 63 27.03 -35.37 -15.95
C PRO A 63 26.47 -35.41 -14.52
N GLU A 64 26.26 -36.60 -13.94
CA GLU A 64 25.69 -36.75 -12.60
C GLU A 64 26.65 -36.28 -11.50
N ILE A 65 27.93 -36.64 -11.63
CA ILE A 65 29.00 -36.21 -10.73
C ILE A 65 29.20 -34.69 -10.86
N GLU A 66 29.24 -34.17 -12.08
CA GLU A 66 29.37 -32.72 -12.35
C GLU A 66 28.16 -31.94 -11.80
N LEU A 67 26.94 -32.46 -11.92
CA LEU A 67 25.72 -31.84 -11.38
C LEU A 67 25.73 -31.81 -9.86
N THR A 68 26.14 -32.91 -9.23
CA THR A 68 26.25 -33.00 -7.76
C THR A 68 27.30 -32.02 -7.25
N LEU A 69 28.47 -31.96 -7.89
CA LEU A 69 29.52 -30.97 -7.56
C LEU A 69 29.01 -29.53 -7.72
N ALA A 70 28.28 -29.24 -8.79
CA ALA A 70 27.68 -27.93 -9.02
C ALA A 70 26.73 -27.52 -7.87
N ARG A 71 25.84 -28.42 -7.45
CA ARG A 71 24.91 -28.22 -6.33
C ARG A 71 25.64 -27.97 -5.02
N VAL A 72 26.68 -28.75 -4.72
CA VAL A 72 27.47 -28.59 -3.49
C VAL A 72 28.23 -27.27 -3.49
N TYR A 73 28.83 -26.86 -4.62
CA TYR A 73 29.43 -25.53 -4.75
C TYR A 73 28.41 -24.40 -4.57
N TYR A 74 27.21 -24.54 -5.13
CA TYR A 74 26.13 -23.56 -4.97
C TYR A 74 25.75 -23.39 -3.49
N GLN A 75 25.53 -24.51 -2.79
CA GLN A 75 25.23 -24.52 -1.35
C GLN A 75 26.37 -23.93 -0.52
N ALA A 76 27.63 -24.14 -0.92
CA ALA A 76 28.81 -23.55 -0.30
C ALA A 76 29.01 -22.06 -0.62
N GLY A 77 28.21 -21.47 -1.52
CA GLY A 77 28.36 -20.08 -1.95
C GLY A 77 29.46 -19.84 -2.98
N PHE A 78 30.09 -20.89 -3.52
CA PHE A 78 31.10 -20.80 -4.58
C PHE A 78 30.42 -20.65 -5.96
N LEU A 79 29.69 -19.54 -6.17
CA LEU A 79 28.82 -19.33 -7.34
C LEU A 79 29.52 -19.45 -8.68
N LYS A 80 30.75 -18.93 -8.79
CA LYS A 80 31.56 -19.04 -10.01
C LYS A 80 31.84 -20.51 -10.36
N ASN A 81 32.22 -21.31 -9.37
CA ASN A 81 32.49 -22.74 -9.55
C ASN A 81 31.19 -23.49 -9.87
N ALA A 82 30.11 -23.21 -9.13
CA ALA A 82 28.80 -23.79 -9.39
C ALA A 82 28.34 -23.54 -10.84
N ARG A 83 28.44 -22.29 -11.31
CA ARG A 83 28.07 -21.91 -12.68
C ARG A 83 28.85 -22.71 -13.72
N LEU A 84 30.19 -22.75 -13.61
CA LEU A 84 31.04 -23.47 -14.55
C LEU A 84 30.68 -24.97 -14.64
N ARG A 85 30.33 -25.56 -13.50
CA ARG A 85 29.93 -26.98 -13.40
C ARG A 85 28.55 -27.20 -13.99
N PHE A 86 27.54 -26.39 -13.66
CA PHE A 86 26.23 -26.49 -14.29
C PHE A 86 26.27 -26.25 -15.81
N GLU A 87 27.07 -25.29 -16.29
CA GLU A 87 27.28 -25.06 -17.73
C GLU A 87 27.92 -26.28 -18.41
N ARG A 88 28.80 -27.00 -17.70
CA ARG A 88 29.37 -28.25 -18.21
C ARG A 88 28.31 -29.35 -18.30
N VAL A 89 27.47 -29.52 -17.29
CA VAL A 89 26.34 -30.46 -17.35
C VAL A 89 25.42 -30.12 -18.51
N ALA A 90 25.07 -28.83 -18.70
CA ALA A 90 24.23 -28.40 -19.81
C ALA A 90 24.85 -28.65 -21.20
N ARG A 91 26.18 -28.81 -21.31
CA ARG A 91 26.87 -29.24 -22.54
C ARG A 91 26.88 -30.77 -22.69
N LEU A 92 27.11 -31.51 -21.59
CA LEU A 92 27.17 -32.98 -21.59
C LEU A 92 25.79 -33.62 -21.75
N ALA A 93 24.77 -33.02 -21.14
CA ALA A 93 23.38 -33.46 -21.14
C ALA A 93 22.44 -32.26 -21.36
N PRO A 94 22.21 -31.82 -22.61
CA PRO A 94 21.43 -30.60 -22.91
C PRO A 94 19.97 -30.63 -22.46
N THR A 95 19.41 -31.83 -22.26
CA THR A 95 18.04 -32.08 -21.78
C THR A 95 17.96 -32.23 -20.25
N ASP A 96 19.07 -32.05 -19.53
CA ASP A 96 19.10 -32.09 -18.07
C ASP A 96 18.43 -30.83 -17.50
N ALA A 97 17.20 -30.99 -17.02
CA ALA A 97 16.41 -29.91 -16.43
C ALA A 97 17.01 -29.38 -15.13
N ASP A 98 17.72 -30.22 -14.37
CA ASP A 98 18.32 -29.86 -13.08
C ASP A 98 19.52 -28.95 -13.27
N ALA A 99 20.32 -29.17 -14.32
CA ALA A 99 21.41 -28.28 -14.70
C ALA A 99 20.89 -26.89 -15.07
N ARG A 100 19.82 -26.83 -15.87
CA ARG A 100 19.14 -25.57 -16.23
C ARG A 100 18.57 -24.86 -15.01
N PHE A 101 17.90 -25.60 -14.14
CA PHE A 101 17.38 -25.05 -12.88
C PHE A 101 18.50 -24.48 -12.01
N GLY A 102 19.62 -25.21 -11.86
CA GLY A 102 20.81 -24.76 -11.13
C GLY A 102 21.45 -23.49 -11.71
N LEU A 103 21.53 -23.37 -13.05
CA LEU A 103 21.95 -22.12 -13.70
C LEU A 103 21.00 -20.97 -13.37
N GLY A 104 19.69 -21.21 -13.41
CA GLY A 104 18.68 -20.22 -13.03
C GLY A 104 18.91 -19.71 -11.61
N GLN A 105 19.19 -20.61 -10.66
CA GLN A 105 19.48 -20.24 -9.27
C GLN A 105 20.76 -19.40 -9.11
N VAL A 106 21.82 -19.72 -9.86
CA VAL A 106 23.06 -18.94 -9.83
C VAL A 106 22.83 -17.55 -10.40
N TRP A 107 22.20 -17.44 -11.57
CA TRP A 107 21.92 -16.15 -12.21
C TRP A 107 20.97 -15.29 -11.39
N ARG A 108 19.95 -15.88 -10.76
CA ARG A 108 19.06 -15.19 -9.82
C ARG A 108 19.85 -14.59 -8.65
N ARG A 109 20.80 -15.34 -8.09
CA ARG A 109 21.62 -14.86 -6.98
C ARG A 109 22.61 -13.77 -7.41
N ASP A 110 23.19 -13.89 -8.61
CA ASP A 110 24.01 -12.83 -9.22
C ASP A 110 23.18 -11.55 -9.42
N TRP A 111 21.94 -11.65 -9.92
CA TRP A 111 21.03 -10.51 -10.08
C TRP A 111 20.68 -9.86 -8.73
N LEU A 112 20.27 -10.63 -7.73
CA LEU A 112 19.93 -10.09 -6.40
C LEU A 112 21.11 -9.42 -5.68
N LYS A 113 22.34 -9.73 -6.08
CA LYS A 113 23.57 -9.17 -5.53
C LYS A 113 24.03 -7.93 -6.29
N TYR A 114 24.14 -8.03 -7.61
CA TYR A 114 24.75 -7.01 -8.45
C TYR A 114 23.74 -6.12 -9.18
N LEU A 115 22.45 -6.48 -9.13
CA LEU A 115 21.34 -5.77 -9.78
C LEU A 115 21.45 -5.65 -11.31
N GLU A 116 22.22 -6.55 -11.92
CA GLU A 116 22.47 -6.54 -13.38
C GLU A 116 21.25 -7.10 -14.14
N PRO A 117 20.62 -6.32 -15.05
CA PRO A 117 19.46 -6.78 -15.83
C PRO A 117 19.75 -8.05 -16.65
N ALA A 118 20.97 -8.16 -17.20
CA ALA A 118 21.37 -9.35 -17.94
C ALA A 118 21.37 -10.62 -17.08
N ALA A 119 21.67 -10.52 -15.78
CA ALA A 119 21.60 -11.68 -14.88
C ALA A 119 20.15 -12.10 -14.61
N LEU A 120 19.21 -11.15 -14.53
CA LEU A 120 17.77 -11.44 -14.43
C LEU A 120 17.28 -12.18 -15.68
N ASP A 121 17.62 -11.70 -16.87
CA ASP A 121 17.24 -12.32 -18.14
C ASP A 121 17.77 -13.77 -18.22
N ARG A 122 19.02 -13.99 -17.82
CA ARG A 122 19.63 -15.32 -17.82
C ARG A 122 19.00 -16.24 -16.78
N ALA A 123 18.55 -15.72 -15.64
CA ALA A 123 17.80 -16.50 -14.65
C ALA A 123 16.46 -16.97 -15.24
N VAL A 124 15.71 -16.05 -15.83
CA VAL A 124 14.42 -16.34 -16.48
C VAL A 124 14.58 -17.34 -17.63
N GLU A 125 15.58 -17.18 -18.51
CA GLU A 125 15.85 -18.09 -19.62
C GLU A 125 16.10 -19.53 -19.12
N ASN A 126 16.92 -19.68 -18.09
CA ASN A 126 17.31 -20.98 -17.56
C ASN A 126 16.17 -21.66 -16.80
N PHE A 127 15.43 -20.92 -15.96
CA PHE A 127 14.22 -21.48 -15.32
C PHE A 127 13.14 -21.84 -16.33
N SER A 128 12.92 -21.02 -17.37
CA SER A 128 11.97 -21.32 -18.46
C SER A 128 12.37 -22.58 -19.22
N THR A 129 13.67 -22.79 -19.43
CA THR A 129 14.16 -24.01 -20.07
C THR A 129 13.98 -25.23 -19.18
N ALA A 130 14.28 -25.12 -17.88
CA ALA A 130 14.03 -26.19 -16.91
C ALA A 130 12.55 -26.57 -16.85
N ALA A 131 11.66 -25.56 -16.82
CA ALA A 131 10.21 -25.73 -16.82
C ALA A 131 9.70 -26.42 -18.09
N ARG A 132 10.27 -26.11 -19.27
CA ARG A 132 9.90 -26.82 -20.52
C ARG A 132 10.39 -28.27 -20.56
N LEU A 133 11.59 -28.54 -20.01
CA LEU A 133 12.17 -29.88 -20.00
C LEU A 133 11.44 -30.83 -19.04
N ARG A 134 10.94 -30.32 -17.91
CA ARG A 134 10.11 -31.05 -16.95
C ARG A 134 8.95 -30.15 -16.48
N SER A 135 7.87 -30.16 -17.25
CA SER A 135 6.69 -29.29 -17.06
C SER A 135 5.81 -29.70 -15.89
N ASP A 136 5.95 -30.94 -15.44
CA ASP A 136 5.32 -31.53 -14.26
C ASP A 136 5.97 -31.10 -12.93
N GLN A 137 7.13 -30.46 -12.96
CA GLN A 137 7.79 -29.95 -11.76
C GLN A 137 7.34 -28.52 -11.42
N CYS A 138 6.90 -28.31 -10.19
CA CYS A 138 6.47 -27.00 -9.70
C CYS A 138 7.63 -25.99 -9.53
N ASP A 139 8.81 -26.40 -9.05
CA ASP A 139 9.87 -25.47 -8.65
C ASP A 139 10.36 -24.52 -9.78
N PRO A 140 10.62 -24.98 -11.02
CA PRO A 140 11.01 -24.08 -12.11
C PRO A 140 9.95 -23.01 -12.40
N TRP A 141 8.67 -23.40 -12.42
CA TRP A 141 7.55 -22.47 -12.61
C TRP A 141 7.43 -21.47 -11.46
N LEU A 142 7.52 -21.96 -10.23
CA LEU A 142 7.45 -21.13 -9.03
C LEU A 142 8.56 -20.07 -8.98
N MET A 143 9.79 -20.43 -9.38
CA MET A 143 10.92 -19.50 -9.41
C MET A 143 10.83 -18.46 -10.55
N LEU A 144 10.06 -18.72 -11.61
CA LEU A 144 9.84 -17.75 -12.68
C LEU A 144 8.95 -16.58 -12.24
N VAL A 145 7.91 -16.87 -11.45
CA VAL A 145 6.89 -15.87 -11.07
C VAL A 145 7.48 -14.56 -10.54
N PRO A 146 8.31 -14.56 -9.48
CA PRO A 146 8.85 -13.31 -8.95
C PRO A 146 9.77 -12.60 -9.95
N LEU A 147 10.54 -13.33 -10.75
CA LEU A 147 11.47 -12.75 -11.73
C LEU A 147 10.74 -12.10 -12.91
N LEU A 148 9.65 -12.73 -13.37
CA LEU A 148 8.81 -12.19 -14.44
C LEU A 148 8.05 -10.93 -13.99
N LEU A 149 7.67 -10.84 -12.71
CA LEU A 149 7.10 -9.62 -12.15
C LEU A 149 8.13 -8.48 -12.11
N GLU A 150 9.39 -8.76 -11.77
CA GLU A 150 10.48 -7.78 -11.80
C GLU A 150 10.85 -7.35 -13.23
N GLN A 151 10.64 -8.22 -14.23
CA GLN A 151 10.69 -7.85 -15.65
C GLN A 151 9.43 -7.13 -16.15
N HIS A 152 8.47 -6.83 -15.26
CA HIS A 152 7.16 -6.26 -15.60
C HIS A 152 6.35 -7.09 -16.62
N ASN A 153 6.61 -8.39 -16.71
CA ASN A 153 5.91 -9.32 -17.59
C ASN A 153 4.82 -10.09 -16.82
N LEU A 154 3.75 -9.38 -16.45
CA LEU A 154 2.65 -9.93 -15.66
C LEU A 154 1.95 -11.10 -16.36
N GLY A 155 1.77 -11.06 -17.68
CA GLY A 155 1.10 -12.14 -18.42
C GLY A 155 1.86 -13.46 -18.30
N ALA A 156 3.19 -13.44 -18.49
CA ALA A 156 4.01 -14.64 -18.31
C ALA A 156 4.09 -15.06 -16.84
N ALA A 157 4.14 -14.12 -15.90
CA ALA A 157 4.13 -14.42 -14.47
C ALA A 157 2.85 -15.17 -14.05
N SER A 158 1.68 -14.71 -14.52
CA SER A 158 0.39 -15.36 -14.26
C SER A 158 0.34 -16.77 -14.84
N ALA A 159 0.79 -16.96 -16.09
CA ALA A 159 0.87 -18.30 -16.71
C ALA A 159 1.81 -19.24 -15.94
N ALA A 160 2.97 -18.74 -15.50
CA ALA A 160 3.89 -19.53 -14.68
C ALA A 160 3.30 -19.90 -13.32
N ALA A 161 2.54 -19.00 -12.70
CA ALA A 161 1.84 -19.28 -11.44
C ALA A 161 0.74 -20.35 -11.61
N GLU A 162 -0.01 -20.31 -12.71
CA GLU A 162 -0.98 -21.36 -13.06
C GLU A 162 -0.31 -22.71 -13.24
N HIS A 163 0.76 -22.79 -14.04
CA HIS A 163 1.52 -24.04 -14.18
C HIS A 163 2.11 -24.55 -12.86
N ALA A 164 2.61 -23.66 -11.99
CA ALA A 164 3.13 -24.05 -10.68
C ALA A 164 2.05 -24.68 -9.80
N ALA A 165 0.82 -24.14 -9.84
CA ALA A 165 -0.30 -24.64 -9.08
C ALA A 165 -0.87 -25.94 -9.66
N ASP A 166 -0.91 -26.09 -10.98
CA ASP A 166 -1.31 -27.33 -11.64
C ASP A 166 -0.32 -28.48 -11.33
N ALA A 167 0.98 -28.18 -11.33
CA ALA A 167 2.04 -29.14 -11.04
C ALA A 167 2.04 -29.60 -9.56
N ALA A 168 1.63 -28.74 -8.63
CA ALA A 168 1.57 -29.07 -7.20
C ALA A 168 0.41 -28.35 -6.47
N PRO A 169 -0.84 -28.83 -6.62
CA PRO A 169 -2.03 -28.15 -6.09
C PRO A 169 -2.04 -28.01 -4.56
N GLU A 170 -1.41 -28.95 -3.85
CA GLU A 170 -1.34 -28.96 -2.39
C GLU A 170 -0.24 -28.05 -1.83
N ARG A 171 0.60 -27.47 -2.70
CA ARG A 171 1.73 -26.65 -2.27
C ARG A 171 1.30 -25.20 -2.01
N PRO A 172 1.36 -24.71 -0.76
CA PRO A 172 0.87 -23.37 -0.44
C PRO A 172 1.67 -22.26 -1.14
N GLU A 173 2.96 -22.46 -1.42
CA GLU A 173 3.77 -21.50 -2.17
C GLU A 173 3.28 -21.31 -3.62
N ALA A 174 2.81 -22.37 -4.28
CA ALA A 174 2.24 -22.24 -5.63
C ALA A 174 0.93 -21.43 -5.60
N GLU A 175 0.11 -21.63 -4.58
CA GLU A 175 -1.11 -20.85 -4.40
C GLU A 175 -0.85 -19.39 -4.00
N LEU A 176 0.22 -19.10 -3.24
CA LEU A 176 0.68 -17.73 -3.00
C LEU A 176 1.09 -17.02 -4.30
N ALA A 177 1.81 -17.73 -5.19
CA ALA A 177 2.20 -17.18 -6.49
C ALA A 177 0.98 -16.85 -7.34
N LEU A 178 -0.05 -17.71 -7.34
CA LEU A 178 -1.35 -17.43 -7.95
C LEU A 178 -2.07 -16.24 -7.31
N ALA A 179 -2.04 -16.12 -5.97
CA ALA A 179 -2.68 -15.03 -5.26
C ALA A 179 -2.07 -13.68 -5.63
N MET A 180 -0.73 -13.60 -5.56
CA MET A 180 0.04 -12.40 -5.91
C MET A 180 -0.19 -11.99 -7.36
N THR A 181 -0.11 -12.91 -8.32
CA THR A 181 -0.33 -12.61 -9.75
C THR A 181 -1.79 -12.25 -10.06
N SER A 182 -2.76 -12.86 -9.37
CA SER A 182 -4.18 -12.47 -9.45
C SER A 182 -4.37 -11.03 -8.98
N TYR A 183 -3.75 -10.64 -7.87
CA TYR A 183 -3.83 -9.28 -7.34
C TYR A 183 -3.18 -8.25 -8.28
N ARG A 184 -1.97 -8.56 -8.78
CA ARG A 184 -1.27 -7.73 -9.77
C ARG A 184 -2.04 -7.59 -11.08
N SER A 185 -2.89 -8.57 -11.41
CA SER A 185 -3.82 -8.55 -12.55
C SER A 185 -5.15 -7.84 -12.26
N GLY A 186 -5.32 -7.20 -11.10
CA GLY A 186 -6.53 -6.49 -10.71
C GLY A 186 -7.67 -7.38 -10.20
N GLN A 187 -7.45 -8.68 -10.03
CA GLN A 187 -8.46 -9.63 -9.56
C GLN A 187 -8.43 -9.73 -8.01
N ALA A 188 -8.78 -8.63 -7.34
CA ALA A 188 -8.65 -8.48 -5.88
C ALA A 188 -9.40 -9.56 -5.08
N GLY A 189 -10.67 -9.83 -5.41
CA GLY A 189 -11.47 -10.86 -4.72
C GLY A 189 -10.86 -12.27 -4.85
N ARG A 190 -10.45 -12.66 -6.08
CA ARG A 190 -9.77 -13.95 -6.31
C ARG A 190 -8.47 -14.04 -5.51
N ALA A 191 -7.67 -12.98 -5.49
CA ALA A 191 -6.43 -12.94 -4.74
C ALA A 191 -6.65 -13.11 -3.24
N ALA A 192 -7.66 -12.43 -2.69
CA ALA A 192 -8.00 -12.53 -1.27
C ALA A 192 -8.35 -13.96 -0.86
N ASP A 193 -9.16 -14.65 -1.66
CA ASP A 193 -9.53 -16.04 -1.39
C ASP A 193 -8.31 -16.98 -1.46
N LEU A 194 -7.44 -16.80 -2.46
CA LEU A 194 -6.19 -17.56 -2.59
C LEU A 194 -5.27 -17.31 -1.38
N PHE A 195 -5.05 -16.06 -0.97
CA PHE A 195 -4.24 -15.73 0.20
C PHE A 195 -4.79 -16.36 1.48
N ARG A 196 -6.10 -16.24 1.73
CA ARG A 196 -6.76 -16.81 2.92
C ARG A 196 -6.63 -18.32 3.00
N ARG A 197 -6.57 -19.03 1.85
CA ARG A 197 -6.34 -20.49 1.81
C ARG A 197 -4.86 -20.86 1.91
N ALA A 198 -3.97 -20.09 1.31
CA ALA A 198 -2.54 -20.39 1.24
C ALA A 198 -1.81 -20.11 2.56
N ILE A 199 -2.02 -18.91 3.14
CA ILE A 199 -1.26 -18.43 4.31
C ILE A 199 -1.33 -19.39 5.51
N PRO A 200 -2.50 -19.94 5.92
CA PRO A 200 -2.58 -20.83 7.07
C PRO A 200 -1.80 -22.15 6.92
N ARG A 201 -1.62 -22.62 5.67
CA ARG A 201 -0.90 -23.85 5.32
C ARG A 201 0.61 -23.66 5.18
N LEU A 202 1.11 -22.42 5.20
CA LEU A 202 2.54 -22.17 5.18
C LEU A 202 3.24 -22.71 6.44
N PRO A 203 4.53 -23.07 6.34
CA PRO A 203 5.35 -23.31 7.51
C PRO A 203 5.30 -22.10 8.45
N LYS A 204 5.25 -22.35 9.77
CA LYS A 204 5.08 -21.32 10.82
C LYS A 204 5.89 -20.04 10.58
N LEU A 205 7.19 -20.18 10.31
CA LEU A 205 8.11 -19.04 10.11
C LEU A 205 7.78 -18.19 8.89
N ALA A 206 7.25 -18.78 7.82
CA ALA A 206 6.79 -18.04 6.64
C ALA A 206 5.42 -17.41 6.92
N ARG A 207 4.50 -18.16 7.56
CA ARG A 207 3.17 -17.67 7.93
C ARG A 207 3.23 -16.43 8.82
N GLU A 208 4.11 -16.42 9.82
CA GLU A 208 4.29 -15.30 10.74
C GLU A 208 4.62 -13.98 10.00
N ARG A 209 5.28 -14.04 8.84
CA ARG A 209 5.59 -12.84 8.02
C ARG A 209 4.36 -12.22 7.35
N PHE A 210 3.27 -12.96 7.17
CA PHE A 210 2.01 -12.44 6.65
C PHE A 210 1.08 -11.93 7.76
N GLU A 211 1.27 -12.44 8.97
CA GLU A 211 0.46 -12.12 10.15
C GLU A 211 1.05 -10.95 10.96
N ASP A 212 2.37 -10.72 10.86
CA ASP A 212 3.09 -9.68 11.58
C ASP A 212 3.01 -8.30 10.91
N ILE A 213 2.20 -7.41 11.47
CA ILE A 213 2.07 -6.03 11.00
C ILE A 213 3.22 -5.11 11.44
N SER A 214 4.16 -5.57 12.27
CA SER A 214 5.24 -4.74 12.83
C SER A 214 6.06 -3.94 11.80
N PRO A 215 6.34 -4.46 10.57
CA PRO A 215 7.04 -3.67 9.56
C PRO A 215 6.30 -2.39 9.15
N VAL A 216 4.97 -2.39 9.24
CA VAL A 216 4.10 -1.30 8.76
C VAL A 216 3.31 -0.62 9.88
N ALA A 217 3.32 -1.16 11.09
CA ALA A 217 2.69 -0.59 12.27
C ALA A 217 3.64 0.37 13.01
N SER A 218 3.08 1.31 13.77
CA SER A 218 3.90 2.19 14.62
C SER A 218 4.49 1.42 15.80
N GLU A 219 5.58 1.89 16.39
CA GLU A 219 6.17 1.25 17.58
C GLU A 219 5.16 1.12 18.73
N GLN A 220 4.29 2.11 18.91
CA GLN A 220 3.22 2.08 19.91
C GLN A 220 2.22 0.94 19.62
N ASP A 221 1.84 0.76 18.35
CA ASP A 221 0.93 -0.29 17.93
C ASP A 221 1.57 -1.68 18.08
N THR A 222 2.85 -1.84 17.73
CA THR A 222 3.61 -3.08 17.92
C THR A 222 3.72 -3.45 19.40
N VAL A 223 4.05 -2.50 20.28
CA VAL A 223 4.10 -2.73 21.73
C VAL A 223 2.71 -3.10 22.27
N ALA A 224 1.65 -2.45 21.80
CA ALA A 224 0.29 -2.80 22.19
C ALA A 224 -0.08 -4.22 21.74
N LEU A 225 0.21 -4.58 20.49
CA LEU A 225 -0.04 -5.90 19.92
C LEU A 225 0.63 -7.02 20.72
N HIS A 226 1.91 -6.86 21.08
CA HIS A 226 2.66 -7.87 21.82
C HIS A 226 2.17 -8.11 23.26
N ARG A 227 1.38 -7.19 23.83
CA ARG A 227 0.79 -7.35 25.17
C ARG A 227 -0.53 -8.13 25.16
N LEU A 228 -1.12 -8.33 23.99
CA LEU A 228 -2.40 -9.03 23.83
C LEU A 228 -2.18 -10.55 23.76
N ASP A 229 -3.21 -11.31 24.13
CA ASP A 229 -3.28 -12.75 23.88
C ASP A 229 -3.55 -13.03 22.39
N ALA A 230 -3.54 -14.31 21.99
CA ALA A 230 -3.71 -14.66 20.58
C ALA A 230 -5.05 -14.20 19.97
N ALA A 231 -6.12 -14.13 20.77
CA ALA A 231 -7.42 -13.65 20.30
C ALA A 231 -7.40 -12.13 20.10
N GLY A 232 -6.85 -11.40 21.08
CA GLY A 232 -6.66 -9.95 21.00
C GLY A 232 -5.72 -9.53 19.88
N GLN A 233 -4.65 -10.30 19.61
CA GLN A 233 -3.75 -10.04 18.49
C GLN A 233 -4.46 -10.14 17.13
N ARG A 234 -5.26 -11.19 16.92
CA ARG A 234 -6.05 -11.34 15.68
C ARG A 234 -7.04 -10.20 15.49
N GLU A 235 -7.71 -9.80 16.56
CA GLU A 235 -8.64 -8.67 16.54
C GLU A 235 -7.92 -7.36 16.23
N PHE A 236 -6.78 -7.11 16.87
CA PHE A 236 -5.96 -5.93 16.66
C PHE A 236 -5.49 -5.82 15.21
N VAL A 237 -4.96 -6.90 14.64
CA VAL A 237 -4.51 -6.94 13.23
C VAL A 237 -5.68 -6.72 12.27
N ARG A 238 -6.85 -7.32 12.51
CA ARG A 238 -8.05 -7.08 11.70
C ARG A 238 -8.45 -5.61 11.72
N ARG A 239 -8.49 -5.01 12.91
CA ARG A 239 -8.81 -3.59 13.08
C ARG A 239 -7.77 -2.69 12.42
N PHE A 240 -6.48 -3.01 12.56
CA PHE A 240 -5.39 -2.26 11.93
C PHE A 240 -5.59 -2.16 10.42
N TRP A 241 -5.84 -3.29 9.73
CA TRP A 241 -6.04 -3.27 8.29
C TRP A 241 -7.33 -2.54 7.88
N ARG A 242 -8.40 -2.63 8.68
CA ARG A 242 -9.64 -1.90 8.41
C ARG A 242 -9.53 -0.40 8.64
N GLU A 243 -8.73 0.03 9.62
CA GLU A 243 -8.41 1.44 9.82
C GLU A 243 -7.56 2.01 8.66
N HIS A 244 -6.80 1.16 7.97
CA HIS A 244 -5.99 1.50 6.79
C HIS A 244 -6.61 0.97 5.48
N ASP A 245 -7.91 0.75 5.46
CA ASP A 245 -8.62 0.40 4.25
C ASP A 245 -8.95 1.68 3.46
N PRO A 246 -8.41 1.86 2.24
CA PRO A 246 -8.71 3.04 1.43
C PRO A 246 -10.14 3.03 0.89
N ASP A 247 -10.77 1.86 0.77
CA ASP A 247 -12.09 1.69 0.17
C ASP A 247 -13.00 0.79 1.01
N LEU A 248 -13.75 1.39 1.93
CA LEU A 248 -14.68 0.66 2.80
C LEU A 248 -15.88 0.04 2.05
N THR A 249 -16.03 0.30 0.76
CA THR A 249 -17.14 -0.25 -0.03
C THR A 249 -16.84 -1.66 -0.52
N THR A 250 -15.57 -2.05 -0.60
CA THR A 250 -15.13 -3.40 -0.97
C THR A 250 -15.07 -4.31 0.27
N PRO A 251 -15.26 -5.64 0.11
CA PRO A 251 -15.13 -6.57 1.22
C PRO A 251 -13.67 -6.80 1.65
N GLU A 252 -12.73 -6.60 0.74
CA GLU A 252 -11.30 -6.79 0.94
C GLU A 252 -10.55 -5.47 1.08
N SER A 253 -9.67 -5.35 2.08
CA SER A 253 -8.76 -4.21 2.17
C SER A 253 -7.66 -4.27 1.10
N GLU A 254 -7.63 -3.30 0.19
CA GLU A 254 -6.60 -3.24 -0.85
C GLU A 254 -5.20 -3.07 -0.27
N ALA A 255 -5.07 -2.33 0.84
CA ALA A 255 -3.79 -2.18 1.54
C ALA A 255 -3.28 -3.51 2.10
N GLN A 256 -4.18 -4.34 2.65
CA GLN A 256 -3.81 -5.67 3.15
C GLN A 256 -3.41 -6.62 2.02
N LEU A 257 -4.15 -6.59 0.89
CA LEU A 257 -3.82 -7.40 -0.28
C LEU A 257 -2.48 -6.99 -0.91
N GLU A 258 -2.21 -5.68 -1.00
CA GLU A 258 -0.90 -5.18 -1.43
C GLU A 258 0.20 -5.65 -0.47
N TYR A 259 -0.02 -5.55 0.84
CA TYR A 259 0.92 -6.03 1.84
C TYR A 259 1.23 -7.53 1.66
N TRP A 260 0.22 -8.39 1.56
CA TRP A 260 0.43 -9.82 1.32
C TRP A 260 1.11 -10.12 -0.01
N ALA A 261 0.81 -9.35 -1.07
CA ALA A 261 1.51 -9.47 -2.34
C ALA A 261 3.00 -9.09 -2.21
N ARG A 262 3.34 -8.03 -1.49
CA ARG A 262 4.74 -7.64 -1.24
C ARG A 262 5.48 -8.63 -0.35
N VAL A 263 4.83 -9.14 0.70
CA VAL A 263 5.36 -10.23 1.55
C VAL A 263 5.64 -11.47 0.72
N THR A 264 4.76 -11.82 -0.22
CA THR A 264 4.95 -12.96 -1.13
C THR A 264 6.15 -12.75 -2.05
N GLN A 265 6.29 -11.56 -2.64
CA GLN A 265 7.43 -11.23 -3.49
C GLN A 265 8.74 -11.24 -2.68
N ALA A 266 8.76 -10.61 -1.50
CA ALA A 266 9.91 -10.61 -0.60
C ALA A 266 10.26 -12.03 -0.12
N TYR A 267 9.27 -12.86 0.16
CA TYR A 267 9.46 -14.27 0.49
C TYR A 267 10.18 -15.01 -0.63
N PHE A 268 9.73 -14.85 -1.88
CA PHE A 268 10.37 -15.53 -3.00
C PHE A 268 11.73 -14.96 -3.39
N LEU A 269 12.01 -13.68 -3.13
CA LEU A 269 13.27 -13.04 -3.50
C LEU A 269 14.34 -13.15 -2.40
N PHE A 270 14.00 -12.88 -1.14
CA PHE A 270 14.97 -12.62 -0.09
C PHE A 270 14.96 -13.62 1.07
N PHE A 271 13.95 -14.49 1.17
CA PHE A 271 13.88 -15.45 2.28
C PHE A 271 14.98 -16.52 2.18
N ASP A 272 15.80 -16.61 3.22
CA ASP A 272 16.83 -17.63 3.37
C ASP A 272 16.31 -18.75 4.28
N ALA A 273 16.16 -19.95 3.72
CA ALA A 273 15.64 -21.10 4.46
C ALA A 273 16.57 -21.59 5.59
N HIS A 274 17.89 -21.35 5.49
CA HIS A 274 18.85 -21.71 6.52
C HIS A 274 18.82 -20.72 7.69
N ARG A 275 18.75 -19.42 7.38
CA ARG A 275 18.62 -18.35 8.40
C ARG A 275 17.20 -18.24 8.95
N ARG A 276 16.20 -18.74 8.22
CA ARG A 276 14.77 -18.69 8.56
C ARG A 276 14.20 -17.27 8.61
N GLU A 277 14.80 -16.37 7.85
CA GLU A 277 14.44 -14.95 7.74
C GLU A 277 14.86 -14.39 6.38
N TRP A 278 14.40 -13.19 6.05
CA TRP A 278 15.04 -12.35 5.04
C TRP A 278 15.76 -11.19 5.74
N ASP A 279 16.63 -10.53 4.99
CA ASP A 279 17.36 -9.36 5.46
C ASP A 279 16.58 -8.06 5.19
N GLU A 280 17.20 -6.89 5.40
CA GLU A 280 16.51 -5.60 5.27
C GLU A 280 15.93 -5.32 3.89
N ARG A 281 16.40 -5.99 2.84
CA ARG A 281 15.77 -5.87 1.51
C ARG A 281 14.31 -6.31 1.56
N GLY A 282 14.01 -7.42 2.25
CA GLY A 282 12.65 -7.91 2.39
C GLY A 282 11.77 -6.96 3.21
N GLU A 283 12.29 -6.44 4.32
CA GLU A 283 11.57 -5.50 5.20
C GLU A 283 11.21 -4.20 4.48
N VAL A 284 12.17 -3.58 3.79
CA VAL A 284 11.95 -2.35 3.02
C VAL A 284 10.99 -2.59 1.85
N TYR A 285 11.11 -3.74 1.16
CA TYR A 285 10.22 -4.09 0.05
C TYR A 285 8.76 -4.26 0.51
N VAL A 286 8.54 -4.87 1.67
CA VAL A 286 7.19 -5.03 2.25
C VAL A 286 6.56 -3.66 2.55
N ARG A 287 7.35 -2.73 3.09
CA ARG A 287 6.90 -1.40 3.49
C ARG A 287 6.57 -0.49 2.32
N TYR A 288 7.42 -0.49 1.29
CA TYR A 288 7.37 0.54 0.24
C TYR A 288 7.22 -0.01 -1.19
N GLY A 289 7.37 -1.32 -1.39
CA GLY A 289 7.34 -1.96 -2.71
C GLY A 289 8.72 -2.00 -3.37
N PRO A 290 8.80 -2.28 -4.68
CA PRO A 290 10.07 -2.23 -5.41
C PRO A 290 10.61 -0.79 -5.46
N PRO A 291 11.93 -0.60 -5.34
CA PRO A 291 12.53 0.73 -5.49
C PRO A 291 12.50 1.19 -6.94
N GLU A 292 12.37 2.51 -7.18
CA GLU A 292 12.49 3.07 -8.53
C GLU A 292 13.94 3.11 -9.05
N GLY A 293 14.92 3.05 -8.16
CA GLY A 293 16.34 2.93 -8.50
C GLY A 293 17.09 2.12 -7.45
N ALA A 294 18.12 1.38 -7.87
CA ALA A 294 18.96 0.64 -6.94
C ALA A 294 20.41 0.55 -7.42
N GLU A 295 21.36 0.70 -6.52
CA GLU A 295 22.79 0.71 -6.81
C GLU A 295 23.57 -0.17 -5.83
N TYR A 296 24.48 -0.98 -6.38
CA TYR A 296 25.43 -1.79 -5.61
C TYR A 296 26.78 -1.08 -5.54
N ASN A 297 27.29 -0.88 -4.32
CA ASN A 297 28.53 -0.14 -4.04
C ASN A 297 28.62 1.21 -4.79
N PRO A 298 27.64 2.11 -4.61
CA PRO A 298 27.59 3.38 -5.33
C PRO A 298 28.83 4.26 -5.02
N LEU A 299 29.23 5.06 -6.01
CA LEU A 299 30.33 6.00 -5.86
C LEU A 299 29.99 7.06 -4.81
N GLY A 300 30.93 7.33 -3.90
CA GLY A 300 30.78 8.32 -2.84
C GLY A 300 30.27 7.77 -1.51
N GLU A 301 29.76 6.53 -1.48
CA GLU A 301 29.41 5.85 -0.24
C GLU A 301 30.63 5.20 0.42
N ARG A 302 30.61 5.12 1.75
CA ARG A 302 31.66 4.44 2.52
C ARG A 302 31.46 2.92 2.47
N LEU A 303 32.32 2.23 1.72
CA LEU A 303 32.30 0.76 1.57
C LEU A 303 33.00 0.02 2.72
N SER A 304 32.82 0.52 3.93
CA SER A 304 33.47 0.00 5.12
C SER A 304 32.68 0.31 6.39
N VAL A 305 32.79 -0.58 7.37
CA VAL A 305 32.11 -0.46 8.66
C VAL A 305 33.15 -0.38 9.76
N ARG A 306 32.96 0.57 10.69
CA ARG A 306 33.77 0.69 11.90
C ARG A 306 33.13 -0.10 13.04
N PHE A 307 33.85 -1.08 13.56
CA PHE A 307 33.42 -1.85 14.74
C PHE A 307 34.12 -1.33 16.01
N GLY A 308 33.55 -0.29 16.63
CA GLY A 308 34.10 0.30 17.86
C GLY A 308 35.56 0.74 17.69
N THR A 309 36.44 0.28 18.57
CA THR A 309 37.90 0.53 18.53
C THR A 309 38.67 -0.54 17.76
N VAL A 310 38.01 -1.62 17.30
CA VAL A 310 38.65 -2.80 16.68
C VAL A 310 39.21 -2.48 15.29
N GLY A 311 38.63 -1.50 14.59
CA GLY A 311 39.10 -1.04 13.30
C GLY A 311 37.98 -0.88 12.27
N GLU A 312 38.40 -0.72 11.02
CA GLU A 312 37.54 -0.51 9.86
C GLU A 312 37.66 -1.72 8.92
N PHE A 313 36.52 -2.31 8.58
CA PHE A 313 36.43 -3.53 7.79
C PHE A 313 35.66 -3.25 6.50
N PRO A 314 36.02 -3.88 5.36
CA PRO A 314 35.28 -3.72 4.12
C PRO A 314 33.85 -4.25 4.26
N ALA A 315 32.90 -3.56 3.63
CA ALA A 315 31.50 -3.95 3.57
C ALA A 315 30.93 -3.61 2.20
N ASN A 316 29.97 -4.39 1.73
CA ASN A 316 29.19 -3.99 0.56
C ASN A 316 28.04 -3.09 1.00
N VAL A 317 27.71 -2.12 0.16
CA VAL A 317 26.62 -1.18 0.35
C VAL A 317 25.61 -1.38 -0.78
N LEU A 318 24.33 -1.43 -0.42
CA LEU A 318 23.22 -1.42 -1.34
C LEU A 318 22.40 -0.16 -1.07
N ARG A 319 22.16 0.64 -2.10
CA ARG A 319 21.29 1.83 -2.00
C ARG A 319 20.04 1.60 -2.82
N TRP A 320 18.88 1.79 -2.21
CA TRP A 320 17.58 1.79 -2.87
C TRP A 320 17.00 3.19 -2.83
N ASP A 321 16.60 3.70 -4.00
CA ASP A 321 16.13 5.06 -4.19
C ASP A 321 14.62 5.05 -4.44
N TYR A 322 13.90 5.82 -3.61
CA TYR A 322 12.47 6.07 -3.69
C TYR A 322 12.21 7.56 -3.89
N PRO A 323 12.60 8.13 -5.05
CA PRO A 323 12.45 9.57 -5.32
C PRO A 323 11.00 10.03 -5.19
N SER A 324 10.03 9.16 -5.52
CA SER A 324 8.61 9.50 -5.38
C SER A 324 8.12 9.60 -3.93
N LEU A 325 8.90 9.07 -2.98
CA LEU A 325 8.72 9.17 -1.54
C LEU A 325 9.72 10.12 -0.87
N GLY A 326 10.56 10.82 -1.66
CA GLY A 326 11.63 11.68 -1.14
C GLY A 326 12.61 10.94 -0.23
N MET A 327 12.86 9.66 -0.49
CA MET A 327 13.56 8.77 0.42
C MET A 327 14.63 7.94 -0.30
N THR A 328 15.75 7.73 0.38
CA THR A 328 16.80 6.80 -0.03
C THR A 328 17.10 5.87 1.15
N VAL A 329 17.28 4.59 0.86
CA VAL A 329 17.52 3.55 1.86
C VAL A 329 18.86 2.90 1.58
N THR A 330 19.83 3.13 2.47
CA THR A 330 21.15 2.52 2.42
C THR A 330 21.17 1.28 3.30
N MET A 331 21.75 0.19 2.84
CA MET A 331 21.90 -1.07 3.56
C MET A 331 23.33 -1.60 3.41
N GLN A 332 23.81 -2.34 4.39
CA GLN A 332 25.19 -2.81 4.48
C GLN A 332 25.27 -4.33 4.70
N ASP A 333 26.01 -5.02 3.84
CA ASP A 333 26.47 -6.39 4.07
C ASP A 333 27.84 -6.36 4.75
N ARG A 334 27.80 -6.37 6.08
CA ARG A 334 28.97 -6.14 6.94
C ARG A 334 29.87 -7.36 7.08
N LEU A 335 29.37 -8.55 6.72
CA LEU A 335 30.08 -9.82 6.82
C LEU A 335 30.39 -10.43 5.45
N LEU A 336 30.13 -9.70 4.37
CA LEU A 336 30.28 -10.16 2.98
C LEU A 336 29.56 -11.50 2.75
N SER A 337 28.41 -11.65 3.38
CA SER A 337 27.60 -12.87 3.45
C SER A 337 26.28 -12.73 2.69
N GLU A 338 26.14 -11.65 1.92
CA GLU A 338 24.95 -11.26 1.16
C GLU A 338 23.72 -11.09 2.05
N TYR A 339 23.95 -10.65 3.29
CA TYR A 339 22.93 -10.36 4.30
C TYR A 339 23.01 -8.90 4.70
N TYR A 340 22.03 -8.13 4.24
CA TYR A 340 22.02 -6.67 4.31
C TYR A 340 21.25 -6.17 5.53
N LEU A 341 21.87 -5.24 6.27
CA LEU A 341 21.28 -4.59 7.44
C LEU A 341 21.35 -3.07 7.30
N LEU A 342 20.44 -2.35 7.96
CA LEU A 342 20.50 -0.87 8.03
C LEU A 342 21.84 -0.42 8.62
N PRO A 343 22.39 0.77 8.29
CA PRO A 343 23.70 1.20 8.78
C PRO A 343 23.72 1.37 10.30
N ILE A 344 24.86 1.07 10.94
CA ILE A 344 25.06 1.46 12.34
C ILE A 344 25.55 2.91 12.35
N THR A 345 24.71 3.84 12.80
CA THR A 345 25.06 5.25 12.90
C THR A 345 24.46 5.88 14.15
N ARG A 346 25.05 6.97 14.63
CA ARG A 346 24.49 7.84 15.67
C ARG A 346 24.11 9.22 15.14
N ASP A 347 24.42 9.48 13.87
CA ASP A 347 24.27 10.80 13.27
C ASP A 347 22.83 11.04 12.78
N TYR A 348 22.10 9.97 12.49
CA TYR A 348 20.71 9.97 12.05
C TYR A 348 20.00 8.66 12.43
N ASP A 349 18.67 8.63 12.33
CA ASP A 349 17.88 7.40 12.49
C ASP A 349 17.91 6.59 11.18
N PRO A 350 18.48 5.37 11.17
CA PRO A 350 18.59 4.59 9.95
C PRO A 350 17.28 3.89 9.55
N ASP A 351 16.22 3.89 10.38
CA ASP A 351 14.90 3.35 10.01
C ASP A 351 14.30 4.20 8.87
N PRO A 352 14.16 3.65 7.65
CA PRO A 352 13.77 4.44 6.48
C PRO A 352 12.34 4.97 6.63
N ARG A 353 12.15 6.28 6.41
CA ARG A 353 10.85 6.95 6.39
C ARG A 353 10.73 7.87 5.16
N PRO A 354 9.57 7.90 4.49
CA PRO A 354 9.30 8.87 3.45
C PRO A 354 9.37 10.31 3.96
N ASP A 355 9.71 11.22 3.07
CA ASP A 355 9.60 12.65 3.32
C ASP A 355 8.11 13.05 3.50
N PRO A 356 7.75 13.76 4.59
CA PRO A 356 6.35 14.11 4.87
C PRO A 356 5.69 14.97 3.79
N ASP A 357 6.43 15.90 3.17
CA ASP A 357 5.90 16.78 2.12
C ASP A 357 5.65 15.99 0.83
N SER A 358 6.57 15.07 0.49
CA SER A 358 6.43 14.14 -0.62
C SER A 358 5.23 13.21 -0.43
N LEU A 359 4.99 12.68 0.78
CA LEU A 359 3.79 11.90 1.08
C LEU A 359 2.51 12.74 0.97
N ALA A 360 2.51 13.96 1.51
CA ALA A 360 1.34 14.85 1.48
C ALA A 360 0.93 15.24 0.05
N ALA A 361 1.90 15.33 -0.87
CA ALA A 361 1.64 15.59 -2.29
C ALA A 361 1.02 14.39 -3.04
N ARG A 362 1.04 13.17 -2.46
CA ARG A 362 0.57 11.94 -3.11
C ARG A 362 -0.85 11.58 -2.71
N SER A 363 -1.83 12.16 -3.41
CA SER A 363 -3.26 11.85 -3.21
C SER A 363 -3.64 10.38 -3.50
N GLY A 364 -2.84 9.66 -4.29
CA GLY A 364 -3.05 8.26 -4.69
C GLY A 364 -2.44 7.21 -3.75
N SER A 365 -1.82 7.62 -2.64
CA SER A 365 -1.18 6.70 -1.69
C SER A 365 -1.79 6.84 -0.30
N LEU A 366 -1.80 5.74 0.43
CA LEU A 366 -2.17 5.66 1.84
C LEU A 366 -0.92 5.31 2.64
N ALA A 367 -0.61 6.10 3.65
CA ALA A 367 0.48 5.82 4.58
C ALA A 367 -0.08 5.33 5.92
N THR A 368 0.56 4.34 6.52
CA THR A 368 0.30 3.95 7.91
C THR A 368 0.86 4.99 8.88
N ARG A 369 0.50 4.89 10.16
CA ARG A 369 0.97 5.83 11.20
C ARG A 369 2.50 5.93 11.20
N GLY A 370 3.00 7.16 11.10
CA GLY A 370 4.43 7.46 11.03
C GLY A 370 5.09 7.16 9.69
N GLY A 371 4.34 6.79 8.66
CA GLY A 371 4.88 6.50 7.33
C GLY A 371 5.67 5.19 7.26
N ARG A 372 5.38 4.21 8.13
CA ARG A 372 6.09 2.90 8.10
C ARG A 372 5.72 2.04 6.91
N GLY A 373 4.49 2.11 6.44
CA GLY A 373 4.03 1.46 5.22
C GLY A 373 3.36 2.48 4.31
N VAL A 374 3.60 2.36 3.01
CA VAL A 374 2.96 3.20 1.98
C VAL A 374 2.36 2.29 0.92
N PHE A 375 1.04 2.37 0.76
CA PHE A 375 0.25 1.51 -0.13
C PHE A 375 -0.49 2.35 -1.17
N PRO A 376 -0.72 1.84 -2.38
CA PRO A 376 -1.66 2.43 -3.32
C PRO A 376 -3.07 2.47 -2.73
N ARG A 377 -3.84 3.52 -3.02
CA ARG A 377 -5.26 3.61 -2.61
C ARG A 377 -6.21 2.78 -3.48
N LEU A 378 -5.77 2.43 -4.68
CA LEU A 378 -6.55 1.67 -5.65
C LEU A 378 -5.79 0.40 -6.02
N PRO A 379 -6.50 -0.69 -6.33
CA PRO A 379 -5.85 -1.94 -6.70
C PRO A 379 -5.19 -1.83 -8.09
N PRO A 380 -4.25 -2.74 -8.42
CA PRO A 380 -3.55 -2.73 -9.70
C PRO A 380 -4.50 -2.73 -10.91
N GLY A 381 -4.16 -1.95 -11.94
CA GLY A 381 -4.94 -1.83 -13.16
C GLY A 381 -6.17 -0.92 -13.08
N VAL A 382 -6.60 -0.50 -11.88
CA VAL A 382 -7.71 0.45 -11.73
C VAL A 382 -7.22 1.88 -11.97
N ARG A 383 -7.90 2.57 -12.89
CA ARG A 383 -7.58 3.95 -13.22
C ARG A 383 -8.23 4.90 -12.20
N PRO A 384 -7.50 5.91 -11.70
CA PRO A 384 -8.07 6.85 -10.74
C PRO A 384 -9.16 7.71 -11.40
N LEU A 385 -10.25 7.90 -10.66
CA LEU A 385 -11.28 8.91 -10.90
C LEU A 385 -11.16 9.97 -9.79
N PRO A 386 -10.93 11.26 -10.12
CA PRO A 386 -10.87 12.29 -9.11
C PRO A 386 -12.25 12.46 -8.46
N VAL A 387 -12.28 12.48 -7.13
CA VAL A 387 -13.50 12.69 -6.35
C VAL A 387 -13.23 13.72 -5.26
N GLU A 388 -14.21 14.57 -5.02
CA GLU A 388 -14.22 15.55 -3.94
C GLU A 388 -15.42 15.24 -3.04
N GLY A 389 -15.21 15.20 -1.73
CA GLY A 389 -16.24 14.83 -0.76
C GLY A 389 -16.33 15.82 0.38
N ALA A 390 -17.53 15.97 0.93
CA ALA A 390 -17.79 16.76 2.12
C ALA A 390 -18.79 16.06 3.03
N ILE A 391 -18.58 16.21 4.34
CA ILE A 391 -19.48 15.72 5.37
C ILE A 391 -20.04 16.90 6.16
N THR A 392 -21.33 16.86 6.44
CA THR A 392 -22.04 17.85 7.24
C THR A 392 -22.88 17.16 8.31
N ARG A 393 -22.81 17.65 9.54
CA ARG A 393 -23.54 17.13 10.69
C ARG A 393 -24.69 18.07 11.07
N PHE A 394 -25.86 17.47 11.30
CA PHE A 394 -27.08 18.13 11.76
C PHE A 394 -27.62 17.43 12.99
N GLU A 395 -28.40 18.14 13.80
CA GLU A 395 -29.23 17.51 14.82
C GLU A 395 -30.57 17.08 14.20
N ALA A 396 -31.13 15.98 14.71
CA ALA A 396 -32.51 15.59 14.41
C ALA A 396 -33.19 15.07 15.68
N ALA A 397 -34.53 14.95 15.63
CA ALA A 397 -35.35 14.69 16.81
C ALA A 397 -35.06 13.34 17.49
N GLY A 398 -34.57 12.34 16.73
CA GLY A 398 -34.17 11.04 17.25
C GLY A 398 -32.66 10.97 17.52
N ALA A 399 -31.86 11.00 16.46
CA ALA A 399 -30.41 10.93 16.53
C ALA A 399 -29.77 11.97 15.59
N PRO A 400 -28.51 12.38 15.82
CA PRO A 400 -27.78 13.23 14.89
C PRO A 400 -27.87 12.71 13.45
N ARG A 401 -28.11 13.63 12.51
CA ARG A 401 -28.18 13.32 11.09
C ARG A 401 -26.84 13.66 10.44
N LEU A 402 -26.29 12.67 9.75
CA LEU A 402 -25.09 12.78 8.95
C LEU A 402 -25.48 12.95 7.49
N LEU A 403 -24.93 13.95 6.80
CA LEU A 403 -25.04 14.15 5.36
C LEU A 403 -23.62 14.05 4.77
N ALA A 404 -23.44 13.21 3.76
CA ALA A 404 -22.22 13.15 2.98
C ALA A 404 -22.54 13.48 1.53
N GLN A 405 -21.69 14.27 0.90
CA GLN A 405 -21.81 14.67 -0.50
C GLN A 405 -20.53 14.29 -1.23
N ILE A 406 -20.66 13.84 -2.47
CA ILE A 406 -19.55 13.49 -3.34
C ILE A 406 -19.75 14.14 -4.71
N GLU A 407 -18.66 14.60 -5.31
CA GLU A 407 -18.60 15.16 -6.65
C GLU A 407 -17.47 14.52 -7.44
N THR A 408 -17.68 14.36 -8.73
CA THR A 408 -16.67 13.91 -9.69
C THR A 408 -16.92 14.53 -11.06
N PRO A 409 -15.89 14.70 -11.90
CA PRO A 409 -16.08 15.08 -13.30
C PRO A 409 -16.86 14.02 -14.10
N GLY A 410 -17.86 14.45 -14.87
CA GLY A 410 -18.68 13.58 -15.71
C GLY A 410 -19.67 14.34 -16.59
N GLY A 411 -19.76 13.95 -17.86
CA GLY A 411 -20.65 14.57 -18.84
C GLY A 411 -22.09 14.00 -18.88
N PRO A 412 -22.99 14.56 -19.72
CA PRO A 412 -24.42 14.20 -19.85
C PRO A 412 -24.75 12.71 -20.02
N GLY A 413 -23.85 11.91 -20.59
CA GLY A 413 -24.02 10.46 -20.79
C GLY A 413 -23.08 9.58 -19.96
N GLY A 414 -22.47 10.12 -18.91
CA GLY A 414 -21.58 9.34 -18.05
C GLY A 414 -22.36 8.53 -17.01
N ASP A 415 -22.40 7.21 -17.18
CA ASP A 415 -22.95 6.29 -16.19
C ASP A 415 -21.96 6.16 -15.02
N LEU A 416 -22.21 6.96 -13.98
CA LEU A 416 -21.44 7.00 -12.74
C LEU A 416 -22.30 6.48 -11.59
N LYS A 417 -21.75 5.56 -10.82
CA LYS A 417 -22.39 4.98 -9.63
C LYS A 417 -21.54 5.27 -8.41
N ALA A 418 -22.19 5.71 -7.33
CA ALA A 418 -21.58 5.88 -6.03
C ALA A 418 -22.13 4.84 -5.06
N GLU A 419 -21.23 4.26 -4.28
CA GLU A 419 -21.55 3.44 -3.11
C GLU A 419 -21.02 4.14 -1.87
N TRP A 420 -21.81 4.18 -0.81
CA TRP A 420 -21.38 4.69 0.49
C TRP A 420 -21.49 3.61 1.55
N VAL A 421 -20.58 3.69 2.53
CA VAL A 421 -20.54 2.83 3.71
C VAL A 421 -20.19 3.69 4.91
N VAL A 422 -20.87 3.45 6.03
CA VAL A 422 -20.54 4.05 7.32
C VAL A 422 -20.21 2.92 8.29
N VAL A 423 -19.05 3.01 8.93
CA VAL A 423 -18.63 2.08 9.98
C VAL A 423 -18.51 2.80 11.32
N ASP A 424 -18.85 2.10 12.41
CA ASP A 424 -18.65 2.59 13.78
C ASP A 424 -17.20 2.43 14.26
N SER A 425 -16.92 2.90 15.49
CA SER A 425 -15.60 2.76 16.11
C SER A 425 -15.13 1.32 16.35
N ALA A 426 -16.06 0.36 16.42
CA ALA A 426 -15.78 -1.07 16.51
C ALA A 426 -15.62 -1.72 15.12
N GLN A 427 -15.63 -0.90 14.06
CA GLN A 427 -15.58 -1.32 12.66
C GLN A 427 -16.77 -2.19 12.24
N HIS A 428 -17.96 -2.00 12.82
CA HIS A 428 -19.18 -2.60 12.27
C HIS A 428 -19.80 -1.67 11.24
N GLU A 429 -20.27 -2.24 10.13
CA GLU A 429 -21.07 -1.50 9.16
C GLU A 429 -22.43 -1.14 9.78
N VAL A 430 -22.75 0.15 9.80
CA VAL A 430 -24.00 0.68 10.37
C VAL A 430 -24.91 1.31 9.30
N ALA A 431 -24.36 1.62 8.13
CA ALA A 431 -25.14 2.06 6.97
C ALA A 431 -24.42 1.72 5.66
N ARG A 432 -25.20 1.36 4.64
CA ARG A 432 -24.76 1.19 3.24
C ARG A 432 -25.88 1.54 2.29
N ALA A 433 -25.52 2.10 1.14
CA ALA A 433 -26.42 2.31 0.00
C ALA A 433 -25.60 2.53 -1.28
N GLY A 434 -26.28 2.53 -2.41
CA GLY A 434 -25.72 2.94 -3.69
C GLY A 434 -26.71 3.80 -4.45
N ARG A 435 -26.22 4.68 -5.31
CA ARG A 435 -27.04 5.45 -6.24
C ARG A 435 -26.23 5.92 -7.45
N GLU A 436 -26.94 6.22 -8.53
CA GLU A 436 -26.36 6.91 -9.67
C GLU A 436 -26.13 8.39 -9.34
N LEU A 437 -25.07 8.96 -9.90
CA LEU A 437 -24.79 10.39 -9.74
C LEU A 437 -25.67 11.20 -10.70
N SER A 438 -26.16 12.33 -10.20
CA SER A 438 -26.95 13.29 -10.98
C SER A 438 -26.09 14.48 -11.44
N PRO A 439 -26.51 15.24 -12.47
CA PRO A 439 -25.84 16.50 -12.84
C PRO A 439 -25.66 17.45 -11.66
N SER A 440 -24.48 18.04 -11.52
CA SER A 440 -24.19 19.01 -10.46
C SER A 440 -24.99 20.30 -10.66
N PRO A 441 -25.58 20.88 -9.59
CA PRO A 441 -26.15 22.22 -9.67
C PRO A 441 -25.11 23.32 -9.87
N CYS A 442 -23.84 23.06 -9.56
CA CYS A 442 -22.73 24.00 -9.78
C CYS A 442 -22.34 24.06 -11.26
N ASP A 443 -22.27 22.88 -11.90
CA ASP A 443 -21.98 22.73 -13.33
C ASP A 443 -22.58 21.42 -13.83
N ALA A 444 -23.75 21.51 -14.47
CA ALA A 444 -24.45 20.34 -14.98
C ALA A 444 -23.75 19.70 -16.19
N THR A 445 -22.83 20.43 -16.85
CA THR A 445 -22.16 20.00 -18.07
C THR A 445 -20.93 19.14 -17.78
N GLU A 446 -20.14 19.52 -16.78
CA GLU A 446 -18.86 18.86 -16.48
C GLU A 446 -18.84 18.09 -15.16
N LEU A 447 -19.80 18.32 -14.24
CA LEU A 447 -19.75 17.75 -12.90
C LEU A 447 -20.97 16.88 -12.56
N ARG A 448 -20.73 15.85 -11.77
CA ARG A 448 -21.72 14.88 -11.30
C ARG A 448 -21.64 14.75 -9.79
N VAL A 449 -22.78 14.68 -9.13
CA VAL A 449 -22.89 14.68 -7.67
C VAL A 449 -23.83 13.60 -7.17
N ALA A 450 -23.56 13.15 -5.95
CA ALA A 450 -24.49 12.37 -5.16
C ALA A 450 -24.42 12.82 -3.69
N ASP A 451 -25.55 12.72 -3.00
CA ASP A 451 -25.64 12.91 -1.55
C ASP A 451 -26.08 11.61 -0.88
N PHE A 452 -25.73 11.43 0.37
CA PHE A 452 -26.19 10.34 1.20
C PHE A 452 -26.44 10.83 2.61
N ALA A 453 -27.50 10.34 3.26
CA ALA A 453 -27.82 10.75 4.63
C ALA A 453 -28.34 9.60 5.47
N THR A 454 -27.96 9.60 6.74
CA THR A 454 -28.42 8.63 7.75
C THR A 454 -28.47 9.31 9.11
N GLU A 455 -29.34 8.80 9.98
CA GLU A 455 -29.36 9.18 11.39
C GLU A 455 -28.58 8.13 12.20
N LEU A 456 -27.68 8.58 13.06
CA LEU A 456 -26.78 7.72 13.82
C LEU A 456 -26.65 8.25 15.25
N PRO A 457 -26.55 7.37 16.27
CA PRO A 457 -26.36 7.82 17.64
C PRO A 457 -25.03 8.55 17.82
N ALA A 458 -24.89 9.31 18.91
CA ALA A 458 -23.64 9.96 19.26
C ALA A 458 -22.50 8.93 19.32
N GLY A 459 -21.37 9.23 18.69
CA GLY A 459 -20.29 8.27 18.50
C GLY A 459 -19.25 8.71 17.46
N ARG A 460 -18.25 7.86 17.26
CA ARG A 460 -17.23 8.02 16.22
C ARG A 460 -17.51 7.04 15.09
N TYR A 461 -17.41 7.55 13.88
CA TYR A 461 -17.66 6.80 12.66
C TYR A 461 -16.62 7.11 11.60
N THR A 462 -16.51 6.24 10.61
CA THR A 462 -15.77 6.50 9.38
C THR A 462 -16.73 6.34 8.21
N VAL A 463 -16.77 7.35 7.34
CA VAL A 463 -17.55 7.33 6.11
C VAL A 463 -16.60 7.00 4.96
N GLY A 464 -16.96 6.01 4.16
CA GLY A 464 -16.32 5.71 2.88
C GLY A 464 -17.31 5.89 1.75
N ILE A 465 -16.88 6.53 0.66
CA ILE A 465 -17.63 6.65 -0.59
C ILE A 465 -16.71 6.25 -1.73
N ALA A 466 -17.17 5.31 -2.55
CA ALA A 466 -16.50 4.97 -3.80
C ALA A 466 -17.40 5.38 -4.97
N VAL A 467 -16.77 5.90 -6.03
CA VAL A 467 -17.44 6.22 -7.30
C VAL A 467 -16.75 5.44 -8.41
N ASN A 468 -17.54 4.80 -9.27
CA ASN A 468 -17.05 4.07 -10.42
C ASN A 468 -17.81 4.44 -11.69
N ASP A 469 -17.12 4.35 -12.83
CA ASP A 469 -17.73 4.43 -14.15
C ASP A 469 -17.69 3.07 -14.88
N GLU A 470 -18.37 2.98 -16.02
CA GLU A 470 -18.36 1.77 -16.86
C GLU A 470 -16.98 1.49 -17.48
N ALA A 471 -16.12 2.50 -17.59
CA ALA A 471 -14.77 2.39 -18.12
C ALA A 471 -13.75 1.84 -17.10
N GLY A 472 -14.22 1.42 -15.91
CA GLY A 472 -13.40 0.85 -14.85
C GLY A 472 -12.53 1.87 -14.10
N ARG A 473 -12.81 3.17 -14.22
CA ARG A 473 -12.19 4.19 -13.36
C ARG A 473 -12.87 4.17 -11.99
N ARG A 474 -12.10 4.43 -10.94
CA ARG A 474 -12.58 4.42 -9.56
C ARG A 474 -11.99 5.56 -8.74
N GLY A 475 -12.82 6.22 -7.95
CA GLY A 475 -12.45 7.26 -7.02
C GLY A 475 -12.94 6.93 -5.63
N VAL A 476 -12.12 7.15 -4.61
CA VAL A 476 -12.44 6.80 -3.24
C VAL A 476 -12.25 8.01 -2.31
N TYR A 477 -13.27 8.28 -1.52
CA TYR A 477 -13.29 9.32 -0.50
C TYR A 477 -13.54 8.68 0.87
N ARG A 478 -12.77 9.09 1.87
CA ARG A 478 -12.86 8.54 3.21
C ARG A 478 -12.58 9.62 4.24
N GLU A 479 -13.45 9.72 5.24
CA GLU A 479 -13.29 10.69 6.32
C GLU A 479 -13.81 10.15 7.65
N ASN A 480 -13.12 10.50 8.74
CA ASN A 480 -13.54 10.18 10.11
C ASN A 480 -14.47 11.28 10.63
N VAL A 481 -15.63 10.90 11.13
CA VAL A 481 -16.63 11.82 11.67
C VAL A 481 -16.96 11.49 13.12
N THR A 482 -17.14 12.53 13.94
CA THR A 482 -17.65 12.39 15.31
C THR A 482 -18.99 13.09 15.41
N LEU A 483 -19.99 12.36 15.86
CA LEU A 483 -21.34 12.85 16.17
C LEU A 483 -21.45 13.04 17.68
N GLY A 484 -21.72 14.27 18.11
CA GLY A 484 -21.95 14.60 19.51
C GLY A 484 -23.38 14.32 19.94
N SER A 485 -23.62 14.25 21.25
CA SER A 485 -24.98 14.35 21.79
C SER A 485 -25.52 15.76 21.54
N PRO A 486 -26.84 15.92 21.33
CA PRO A 486 -27.46 17.24 21.20
C PRO A 486 -27.08 18.12 22.39
N ALA A 487 -26.68 19.37 22.12
CA ALA A 487 -26.32 20.29 23.20
C ALA A 487 -27.54 20.62 24.07
N GLU A 488 -27.33 21.00 25.34
CA GLU A 488 -28.44 21.42 26.22
C GLU A 488 -28.91 22.85 25.93
N GLY A 489 -28.08 23.67 25.29
CA GLY A 489 -28.35 25.08 24.96
C GLY A 489 -28.34 25.38 23.46
N LEU A 490 -28.31 26.68 23.12
CA LEU A 490 -28.19 27.16 21.74
C LEU A 490 -27.04 26.43 21.03
N ALA A 491 -27.33 25.86 19.86
CA ALA A 491 -26.33 25.17 19.06
C ALA A 491 -26.50 25.48 17.58
N LEU A 492 -25.42 25.26 16.84
CA LEU A 492 -25.35 25.40 15.40
C LEU A 492 -24.97 24.05 14.80
N SER A 493 -25.58 23.71 13.66
CA SER A 493 -25.07 22.62 12.81
C SER A 493 -23.68 22.97 12.26
N ASP A 494 -23.07 22.02 11.55
CA ASP A 494 -22.01 22.38 10.62
C ASP A 494 -22.54 23.38 9.57
N VAL A 495 -21.63 24.21 9.06
CA VAL A 495 -21.93 25.14 7.97
C VAL A 495 -21.66 24.41 6.66
N ALA A 496 -22.70 24.20 5.85
CA ALA A 496 -22.61 23.55 4.55
C ALA A 496 -22.49 24.60 3.45
N VAL A 497 -21.49 24.49 2.57
CA VAL A 497 -21.44 25.29 1.34
C VAL A 497 -22.36 24.66 0.30
N SER A 498 -23.13 25.48 -0.40
CA SER A 498 -24.15 25.02 -1.37
C SER A 498 -23.98 25.76 -2.68
N CYS A 499 -24.31 25.09 -3.78
CA CYS A 499 -24.41 25.74 -5.09
C CYS A 499 -25.77 26.39 -5.31
N GLY A 500 -25.80 27.33 -6.27
CA GLY A 500 -27.02 28.00 -6.69
C GLY A 500 -27.59 28.98 -5.66
N SER A 501 -28.81 29.45 -5.93
CA SER A 501 -29.51 30.39 -5.05
C SER A 501 -30.24 29.67 -3.91
N PRO A 502 -30.37 30.29 -2.72
CA PRO A 502 -31.16 29.74 -1.62
C PRO A 502 -32.59 29.41 -2.07
N PRO A 503 -33.12 28.22 -1.74
CA PRO A 503 -34.51 27.88 -2.04
C PRO A 503 -35.46 28.81 -1.27
N VAL A 504 -36.53 29.25 -1.95
CA VAL A 504 -37.53 30.17 -1.36
C VAL A 504 -38.79 29.37 -1.00
N GLY A 505 -39.16 29.38 0.29
CA GLY A 505 -40.48 28.90 0.74
C GLY A 505 -40.63 27.39 0.90
N GLU A 506 -39.57 26.59 0.76
CA GLU A 506 -39.64 25.14 0.96
C GLU A 506 -39.60 24.75 2.44
N ARG A 507 -40.53 23.89 2.87
CA ARG A 507 -40.57 23.32 4.23
C ARG A 507 -39.43 22.32 4.50
N THR A 508 -38.96 21.66 3.44
CA THR A 508 -37.86 20.69 3.46
C THR A 508 -36.67 21.28 2.71
N VAL A 509 -35.56 21.50 3.40
CA VAL A 509 -34.35 22.01 2.74
C VAL A 509 -33.60 20.86 2.08
N ARG A 510 -33.42 20.94 0.77
CA ARG A 510 -32.50 20.08 0.02
C ARG A 510 -31.27 20.91 -0.38
N LEU A 511 -30.11 20.54 0.14
CA LEU A 511 -28.86 21.24 -0.16
C LEU A 511 -28.35 20.83 -1.53
N ALA A 512 -28.10 21.82 -2.38
CA ALA A 512 -27.42 21.62 -3.65
C ALA A 512 -25.94 21.29 -3.35
N PRO A 513 -25.44 20.09 -3.73
CA PRO A 513 -24.09 19.68 -3.36
C PRO A 513 -23.02 20.64 -3.89
N ASN A 514 -22.06 20.99 -3.02
CA ASN A 514 -20.82 21.66 -3.37
C ASN A 514 -19.67 21.13 -2.48
N PRO A 515 -19.33 19.84 -2.59
CA PRO A 515 -18.37 19.21 -1.68
C PRO A 515 -16.94 19.76 -1.87
N ALA A 516 -16.60 20.23 -3.07
CA ALA A 516 -15.34 20.92 -3.31
C ALA A 516 -15.27 22.33 -2.69
N ALA A 517 -16.41 22.84 -2.18
CA ALA A 517 -16.60 24.18 -1.64
C ALA A 517 -16.00 25.27 -2.55
N ARG A 518 -16.24 25.16 -3.86
CA ARG A 518 -15.74 26.10 -4.86
C ARG A 518 -16.78 27.16 -5.17
N VAL A 519 -16.32 28.41 -5.30
CA VAL A 519 -17.17 29.55 -5.69
C VAL A 519 -16.60 30.18 -6.95
N GLU A 520 -17.26 29.96 -8.08
CA GLU A 520 -16.77 30.38 -9.39
C GLU A 520 -17.26 31.76 -9.81
N GLY A 521 -16.46 32.41 -10.67
CA GLY A 521 -16.85 33.63 -11.37
C GLY A 521 -17.31 34.76 -10.44
N SER A 522 -18.49 35.30 -10.75
CA SER A 522 -19.13 36.41 -10.03
C SER A 522 -20.21 35.98 -9.04
N GLU A 523 -20.34 34.68 -8.76
CA GLU A 523 -21.37 34.18 -7.86
C GLU A 523 -21.07 34.53 -6.39
N PRO A 524 -22.10 34.82 -5.57
CA PRO A 524 -21.91 34.91 -4.14
C PRO A 524 -21.67 33.51 -3.55
N LEU A 525 -20.96 33.46 -2.42
CA LEU A 525 -20.88 32.23 -1.64
C LEU A 525 -22.23 32.00 -0.96
N VAL A 526 -22.86 30.84 -1.23
CA VAL A 526 -24.07 30.42 -0.53
C VAL A 526 -23.72 29.35 0.49
N ALA A 527 -24.14 29.56 1.73
CA ALA A 527 -23.95 28.61 2.81
C ALA A 527 -25.25 28.40 3.60
N TYR A 528 -25.38 27.20 4.15
CA TYR A 528 -26.52 26.76 4.93
C TYR A 528 -26.09 26.29 6.32
N PHE A 529 -26.91 26.58 7.32
CA PHE A 529 -26.78 26.04 8.67
C PHE A 529 -28.13 26.01 9.37
N GLU A 530 -28.23 25.18 10.41
CA GLU A 530 -29.39 25.09 11.29
C GLU A 530 -29.03 25.64 12.67
N VAL A 531 -29.91 26.46 13.23
CA VAL A 531 -29.83 26.99 14.59
C VAL A 531 -30.84 26.25 15.45
N TYR A 532 -30.36 25.58 16.48
CA TYR A 532 -31.15 24.75 17.37
C TYR A 532 -31.39 25.43 18.73
N ARG A 533 -32.55 25.16 19.32
CA ARG A 533 -32.92 25.57 20.68
C ARG A 533 -32.84 27.09 20.91
N LEU A 534 -33.25 27.86 19.91
CA LEU A 534 -33.55 29.28 20.09
C LEU A 534 -34.66 29.43 21.13
N ARG A 535 -34.47 30.35 22.08
CA ARG A 535 -35.46 30.65 23.13
C ARG A 535 -36.62 31.45 22.53
N PRO A 536 -37.85 30.90 22.51
CA PRO A 536 -39.01 31.66 22.07
C PRO A 536 -39.39 32.71 23.12
N GLY A 537 -39.78 33.90 22.67
CA GLY A 537 -40.40 34.93 23.51
C GLY A 537 -41.84 34.57 23.88
N SER A 538 -42.51 35.48 24.59
CA SER A 538 -43.92 35.30 25.02
C SER A 538 -44.91 35.16 23.86
N ASN A 539 -44.57 35.67 22.67
CA ASN A 539 -45.36 35.54 21.44
C ASN A 539 -45.04 34.26 20.65
N GLY A 540 -44.20 33.36 21.18
CA GLY A 540 -43.76 32.14 20.48
C GLY A 540 -42.72 32.36 19.38
N GLN A 541 -42.27 33.60 19.17
CA GLN A 541 -41.20 33.93 18.22
C GLN A 541 -39.87 34.03 18.94
N SER A 542 -38.85 33.37 18.39
CA SER A 542 -37.46 33.59 18.74
C SER A 542 -36.89 34.80 17.99
N ARG A 543 -35.98 35.54 18.62
CA ARG A 543 -35.22 36.62 17.97
C ARG A 543 -33.73 36.37 18.13
N PHE A 544 -33.00 36.41 17.03
CA PHE A 544 -31.57 36.14 17.02
C PHE A 544 -30.84 37.08 16.06
N GLN A 545 -29.56 37.27 16.32
CA GLN A 545 -28.64 37.94 15.41
C GLN A 545 -27.64 36.92 14.90
N TYR A 546 -27.32 36.96 13.61
CA TYR A 546 -26.17 36.22 13.10
C TYR A 546 -25.17 37.16 12.43
N VAL A 547 -23.90 36.82 12.59
CA VAL A 547 -22.75 37.49 11.97
C VAL A 547 -22.05 36.45 11.13
N TYR A 548 -21.82 36.76 9.86
CA TYR A 548 -20.87 36.02 9.04
C TYR A 548 -19.60 36.82 8.85
N THR A 549 -18.47 36.13 8.83
CA THR A 549 -17.15 36.72 8.66
C THR A 549 -16.31 35.85 7.73
N VAL A 550 -15.74 36.46 6.69
CA VAL A 550 -14.84 35.78 5.75
C VAL A 550 -13.41 36.25 5.96
N ARG A 551 -12.50 35.28 6.18
CA ARG A 551 -11.08 35.52 6.41
C ARG A 551 -10.22 34.62 5.54
N SER A 552 -9.03 35.08 5.20
CA SER A 552 -8.06 34.23 4.49
C SER A 552 -7.65 33.04 5.35
N ALA A 553 -7.60 31.86 4.72
CA ALA A 553 -7.08 30.64 5.32
C ALA A 553 -5.57 30.47 5.06
N GLU A 554 -4.94 31.34 4.27
CA GLU A 554 -3.50 31.27 3.98
C GLU A 554 -2.66 31.66 5.19
N LYS A 555 -1.73 30.78 5.58
CA LYS A 555 -0.69 31.12 6.56
C LYS A 555 0.45 31.85 5.86
N ASP A 556 0.93 32.95 6.41
CA ASP A 556 2.11 33.64 5.88
C ASP A 556 3.37 32.79 6.15
N PRO A 557 4.02 32.20 5.13
CA PRO A 557 5.16 31.31 5.33
C PRO A 557 6.44 32.06 5.74
N ARG A 558 6.45 33.39 5.65
CA ARG A 558 7.62 34.23 5.96
C ARG A 558 7.90 34.24 7.46
N ILE A 559 9.16 34.28 7.86
CA ILE A 559 9.55 34.44 9.28
C ILE A 559 9.28 35.86 9.78
N TRP A 560 9.22 36.05 11.10
CA TRP A 560 8.75 37.29 11.73
C TRP A 560 9.48 38.56 11.26
N ILE A 561 10.80 38.49 10.99
CA ILE A 561 11.60 39.64 10.52
C ILE A 561 11.17 40.07 9.10
N GLN A 562 10.90 39.10 8.23
CA GLN A 562 10.43 39.37 6.86
C GLN A 562 9.01 39.96 6.87
N ARG A 563 8.16 39.53 7.82
CA ARG A 563 6.82 40.11 8.02
C ARG A 563 6.88 41.55 8.51
N LEU A 564 7.88 41.88 9.34
CA LEU A 564 8.07 43.22 9.89
C LEU A 564 8.59 44.22 8.84
N LEU A 565 9.54 43.78 7.99
CA LEU A 565 10.15 44.61 6.95
C LEU A 565 9.26 44.80 5.72
N ALA A 566 8.37 43.84 5.43
CA ALA A 566 7.46 43.87 4.29
C ALA A 566 6.07 43.30 4.65
N PRO A 567 5.25 44.04 5.43
CA PRO A 567 3.91 43.60 5.80
C PRO A 567 3.07 43.34 4.54
N ARG A 568 2.47 42.14 4.45
CA ARG A 568 1.52 41.84 3.35
C ARG A 568 0.24 42.62 3.62
N ALA A 569 -0.34 43.21 2.57
CA ALA A 569 -1.73 43.63 2.63
C ALA A 569 -2.58 42.39 2.94
N GLN A 570 -3.28 42.38 4.07
CA GLN A 570 -4.25 41.33 4.38
C GLN A 570 -5.42 41.48 3.40
N PRO A 571 -5.91 40.39 2.79
CA PRO A 571 -7.11 40.47 1.97
C PRO A 571 -8.27 41.01 2.83
N PRO A 572 -9.18 41.79 2.23
CA PRO A 572 -10.25 42.44 2.97
C PRO A 572 -11.13 41.42 3.70
N GLU A 573 -11.37 41.66 4.99
CA GLU A 573 -12.33 40.90 5.79
C GLU A 573 -13.74 41.32 5.38
N ILE A 574 -14.57 40.36 4.96
CA ILE A 574 -15.97 40.61 4.66
C ILE A 574 -16.77 40.17 5.87
N SER A 575 -17.45 41.11 6.52
CA SER A 575 -18.34 40.80 7.64
C SER A 575 -19.66 41.54 7.49
N ALA A 576 -20.76 40.88 7.82
CA ALA A 576 -22.04 41.52 8.00
C ALA A 576 -22.83 40.86 9.12
N SER A 577 -23.71 41.64 9.73
CA SER A 577 -24.65 41.16 10.75
C SER A 577 -26.09 41.38 10.29
N ARG A 578 -26.97 40.47 10.67
CA ARG A 578 -28.42 40.61 10.48
C ARG A 578 -29.16 40.11 11.71
N GLU A 579 -30.23 40.81 12.06
CA GLU A 579 -31.21 40.35 13.04
C GLU A 579 -32.40 39.75 12.32
N GLU A 580 -32.92 38.65 12.85
CA GLU A 580 -34.02 37.89 12.28
C GLU A 580 -34.99 37.47 13.38
N GLU A 581 -36.26 37.29 12.99
CA GLU A 581 -37.30 36.67 13.81
C GLU A 581 -37.69 35.32 13.21
N ASN A 582 -37.93 34.34 14.07
CA ASN A 582 -38.29 32.98 13.65
C ASN A 582 -39.38 32.40 14.55
N ALA A 583 -40.29 31.64 13.96
CA ALA A 583 -41.31 30.93 14.73
C ALA A 583 -40.72 29.66 15.35
N GLY A 584 -40.80 29.55 16.68
CA GLY A 584 -40.31 28.39 17.42
C GLY A 584 -38.78 28.29 17.53
N PRO A 585 -38.27 27.16 18.05
CA PRO A 585 -36.89 27.04 18.53
C PRO A 585 -35.87 26.58 17.46
N LEU A 586 -36.32 26.21 16.26
CA LEU A 586 -35.46 25.74 15.17
C LEU A 586 -35.51 26.74 14.02
N ARG A 587 -34.35 27.18 13.56
CA ARG A 587 -34.20 27.98 12.34
C ARG A 587 -33.30 27.28 11.34
N ARG A 588 -33.79 27.13 10.11
CA ARG A 588 -32.98 26.74 8.94
C ARG A 588 -32.60 28.01 8.20
N GLN A 589 -31.30 28.28 8.04
CA GLN A 589 -30.82 29.56 7.56
C GLN A 589 -29.86 29.39 6.37
N PHE A 590 -30.11 30.18 5.32
CA PHE A 590 -29.17 30.41 4.24
C PHE A 590 -28.52 31.78 4.37
N VAL A 591 -27.26 31.89 3.99
CA VAL A 591 -26.55 33.16 3.85
C VAL A 591 -25.95 33.27 2.46
N SER A 592 -26.00 34.46 1.88
CA SER A 592 -25.37 34.81 0.61
C SER A 592 -24.29 35.85 0.88
N VAL A 593 -23.03 35.46 0.73
CA VAL A 593 -21.87 36.26 1.11
C VAL A 593 -21.19 36.81 -0.17
N PRO A 594 -21.00 38.14 -0.30
CA PRO A 594 -20.49 38.74 -1.52
C PRO A 594 -18.96 38.62 -1.62
N VAL A 595 -18.47 37.42 -1.95
CA VAL A 595 -17.03 37.08 -2.01
C VAL A 595 -16.34 37.49 -3.32
N GLN A 596 -17.04 38.15 -4.24
CA GLN A 596 -16.53 38.45 -5.59
C GLN A 596 -15.31 39.36 -5.61
N SER A 597 -15.15 40.21 -4.59
CA SER A 597 -14.01 41.11 -4.43
C SER A 597 -12.75 40.43 -3.88
N LEU A 598 -12.87 39.20 -3.36
CA LEU A 598 -11.73 38.47 -2.79
C LEU A 598 -10.83 37.95 -3.91
N PRO A 599 -9.50 38.03 -3.79
CA PRO A 599 -8.62 37.39 -4.76
C PRO A 599 -8.81 35.85 -4.76
N PRO A 600 -8.29 35.15 -5.77
CA PRO A 600 -8.17 33.70 -5.74
C PRO A 600 -7.41 33.25 -4.48
N GLY A 601 -7.89 32.19 -3.84
CA GLY A 601 -7.31 31.71 -2.58
C GLY A 601 -8.25 30.82 -1.78
N ARG A 602 -7.77 30.40 -0.61
CA ARG A 602 -8.55 29.63 0.37
C ARG A 602 -9.04 30.55 1.48
N TYR A 603 -10.28 30.37 1.90
CA TYR A 603 -10.95 31.23 2.88
C TYR A 603 -11.73 30.42 3.91
N TRP A 604 -11.91 31.00 5.09
CA TRP A 604 -12.84 30.55 6.12
C TRP A 604 -14.07 31.44 6.12
N LEU A 605 -15.25 30.84 6.11
CA LEU A 605 -16.52 31.45 6.48
C LEU A 605 -16.82 31.07 7.94
N GLU A 606 -16.81 32.05 8.83
CA GLU A 606 -17.20 31.92 10.23
C GLU A 606 -18.63 32.45 10.41
N ILE A 607 -19.49 31.68 11.06
CA ILE A 607 -20.86 32.06 11.42
C ILE A 607 -20.97 32.08 12.93
N THR A 608 -21.41 33.21 13.50
CA THR A 608 -21.76 33.33 14.91
C THR A 608 -23.21 33.72 15.02
N VAL A 609 -23.97 32.99 15.83
CA VAL A 609 -25.38 33.23 16.12
C VAL A 609 -25.54 33.57 17.59
N ARG A 610 -26.20 34.70 17.87
CA ARG A 610 -26.57 35.15 19.20
C ARG A 610 -28.08 35.11 19.36
N ASP A 611 -28.54 34.37 20.36
CA ASP A 611 -29.94 34.43 20.81
C ASP A 611 -30.13 35.74 21.59
N LEU A 612 -30.97 36.65 21.09
CA LEU A 612 -31.17 37.97 21.69
C LEU A 612 -32.10 37.92 22.91
N ILE A 613 -32.81 36.81 23.13
CA ILE A 613 -33.71 36.60 24.27
C ILE A 613 -32.96 35.88 25.40
N ALA A 614 -32.20 34.84 25.08
CA ALA A 614 -31.41 34.08 26.05
C ALA A 614 -30.05 34.71 26.37
N GLY A 615 -29.49 35.52 25.47
CA GLY A 615 -28.16 36.11 25.60
C GLY A 615 -27.01 35.11 25.36
N THR A 616 -27.31 33.93 24.84
CA THR A 616 -26.33 32.87 24.53
C THR A 616 -25.83 32.96 23.09
N GLU A 617 -24.64 32.45 22.83
CA GLU A 617 -24.01 32.44 21.51
C GLU A 617 -23.54 31.04 21.11
N ALA A 618 -23.62 30.75 19.82
CA ALA A 618 -23.09 29.53 19.19
C ALA A 618 -22.45 29.91 17.86
N GLY A 619 -21.46 29.13 17.41
CA GLY A 619 -20.79 29.41 16.15
C GLY A 619 -20.31 28.16 15.44
N GLY A 620 -20.07 28.32 14.14
CA GLY A 620 -19.58 27.29 13.25
C GLY A 620 -18.76 27.90 12.12
N ARG A 621 -18.08 27.06 11.35
CA ARG A 621 -17.25 27.53 10.24
C ARG A 621 -17.22 26.52 9.09
N ALA A 622 -16.96 27.03 7.89
CA ALA A 622 -16.67 26.24 6.69
C ALA A 622 -15.48 26.83 5.96
N SER A 623 -14.67 25.98 5.30
CA SER A 623 -13.67 26.44 4.33
C SER A 623 -14.26 26.46 2.93
N PHE A 624 -13.82 27.40 2.10
CA PHE A 624 -14.13 27.42 0.68
C PHE A 624 -12.94 27.94 -0.14
N VAL A 625 -12.98 27.70 -1.45
CA VAL A 625 -11.93 28.09 -2.40
C VAL A 625 -12.50 29.00 -3.47
N ARG A 626 -11.83 30.13 -3.72
CA ARG A 626 -11.98 30.88 -4.97
C ARG A 626 -10.88 30.45 -5.94
N PRO A 627 -11.21 29.71 -7.02
CA PRO A 627 -10.21 29.35 -8.02
C PRO A 627 -9.68 30.59 -8.74
N GLY A 628 -8.43 30.51 -9.21
CA GLY A 628 -7.86 31.53 -10.11
C GLY A 628 -8.48 31.44 -11.50
N PRO A 629 -8.28 32.45 -12.37
CA PRO A 629 -8.62 32.31 -13.78
C PRO A 629 -7.90 31.07 -14.33
N GLU A 630 -8.65 30.13 -14.95
CA GLU A 630 -8.03 28.98 -15.60
C GLU A 630 -6.98 29.48 -16.62
N PRO A 631 -5.76 28.90 -16.65
CA PRO A 631 -4.89 29.13 -17.78
C PRO A 631 -5.63 28.62 -19.02
N LEU A 632 -5.78 29.48 -20.03
CA LEU A 632 -6.35 29.13 -21.33
C LEU A 632 -5.70 27.82 -21.79
N ARG A 633 -6.49 26.74 -21.83
CA ARG A 633 -6.07 25.48 -22.43
C ARG A 633 -5.91 25.74 -23.93
N ASN A 634 -4.67 25.89 -24.38
CA ASN A 634 -4.31 25.82 -25.80
C ASN A 634 -4.33 24.38 -26.30
#